data_AF-A0A7S2JQA4-F1
#
_entry.id   AF-A0A7S2JQA4-F1
#
_cell.length_a   1.000
_cell.length_b   1.000
_cell.length_c   1.000
_cell.angle_alpha   90.00
_cell.angle_beta   90.00
_cell.angle_gamma   90.00
#
_symmetry.space_group_name_H-M   'P 1'
#
loop_
_entity.id
_entity.type
_entity.pdbx_description
1 polymer ?
#
loop_
_entity_poly.entity_id
_entity_poly.type
_entity_poly.pdbx_seq_one_letter_code
_entity_poly.pdbx_strand_id
1 'polypeptide(L)'
;SVGTSQSTCKDLPHYADLGGDDCNMYVVWQWCTADGGYGAGWRPAWGPFVTWADENGVDPSEACCACGRAHIVEQRACVDEPGWHGANGNDCAQYYENDWCTPDGSLGVGWQGEWGKLADFASASGVDATMACCGCGRVNILREDVCIDMLAWHDSVGHDCANYTTNNWCTLEGGPGVGWRPAWGSISRVADAVGVDATMACCGCGRRDFCMDEPGWADAAGHECSIYVEYEWCTSDGGSGPGWKDQWGSIEDYANDGVDATEACCACGQCKDVAGWTDRRGLQCDVYRELGWCTRDGETGEGWQVEYGAIADWSFQGVAATEACCACGRNPSDRVYLDCETDLTWADASGNRCYQYITSGWCSPWGWPGESWNEYLYGPMSRYANSAGVDATQACCGCGKGRPNACMDDMDWADSEGNSCATYTGNSWCSPDGSPGVGWKDSWGTIASRASNGIAATEACCGCGKVDITVVRRSCADRPDWRDSDNFGCSDYARAAWCTPTGGLGAGWEWGPLENYS
;
A
#
# COMPACT_ATOMS: atom_id res chain seq x y z
N SER A 1 -12.30 21.30 11.14
CA SER A 1 -10.85 21.53 11.17
C SER A 1 -10.19 20.26 10.69
N VAL A 2 -9.49 20.31 9.57
CA VAL A 2 -8.86 19.14 8.92
C VAL A 2 -7.65 18.70 9.77
N GLY A 3 -7.56 17.41 10.11
CA GLY A 3 -6.44 16.81 10.82
C GLY A 3 -5.81 15.72 9.94
N THR A 4 -4.67 16.05 9.34
CA THR A 4 -3.91 15.27 8.35
C THR A 4 -3.10 14.17 9.04
N SER A 5 -3.12 12.95 8.48
CA SER A 5 -2.26 11.82 8.85
C SER A 5 -0.80 12.15 8.50
N GLN A 6 0.12 12.11 9.47
CA GLN A 6 1.55 12.39 9.27
C GLN A 6 2.33 11.10 9.02
N SER A 7 2.75 10.94 7.78
CA SER A 7 3.89 10.13 7.37
C SER A 7 5.18 10.79 7.86
N THR A 8 6.09 10.06 8.53
CA THR A 8 7.32 10.68 9.10
C THR A 8 8.49 10.56 8.14
N CYS A 9 8.61 11.54 7.26
CA CYS A 9 9.85 11.77 6.53
C CYS A 9 10.78 12.55 7.48
N LYS A 10 12.09 12.22 7.45
CA LYS A 10 13.11 13.01 8.14
C LYS A 10 14.16 13.53 7.17
N ASP A 11 14.50 14.81 7.28
CA ASP A 11 15.56 15.45 6.48
C ASP A 11 16.90 14.73 6.72
N LEU A 12 17.73 14.68 5.68
CA LEU A 12 19.09 14.17 5.81
C LEU A 12 19.88 15.07 6.79
N PRO A 13 20.44 14.49 7.87
CA PRO A 13 21.18 15.27 8.85
C PRO A 13 22.46 15.82 8.23
N HIS A 14 22.72 17.12 8.48
CA HIS A 14 23.88 17.86 7.97
C HIS A 14 23.91 18.09 6.44
N TYR A 15 22.78 17.88 5.77
CA TYR A 15 22.65 18.25 4.36
C TYR A 15 22.81 19.77 4.16
N ALA A 16 23.66 20.13 3.21
CA ALA A 16 23.76 21.46 2.64
C ALA A 16 24.04 21.29 1.14
N ASP A 17 23.30 22.03 0.32
CA ASP A 17 23.45 22.01 -1.12
C ASP A 17 24.79 22.65 -1.55
N LEU A 18 25.09 22.68 -2.86
CA LEU A 18 26.32 23.29 -3.39
C LEU A 18 26.47 24.80 -3.03
N GLY A 19 25.36 25.47 -2.74
CA GLY A 19 25.29 26.86 -2.26
C GLY A 19 25.47 27.01 -0.75
N GLY A 20 25.47 25.91 0.00
CA GLY A 20 25.50 25.88 1.47
C GLY A 20 24.12 26.02 2.12
N ASP A 21 23.04 25.84 1.36
CA ASP A 21 21.66 25.95 1.83
C ASP A 21 21.12 24.60 2.34
N ASP A 22 20.54 24.62 3.53
CA ASP A 22 19.99 23.43 4.20
C ASP A 22 18.48 23.23 3.94
N CYS A 23 17.92 22.11 4.39
CA CYS A 23 16.50 21.80 4.21
C CYS A 23 15.54 22.85 4.78
N ASN A 24 15.94 23.54 5.86
CA ASN A 24 15.12 24.59 6.44
C ASN A 24 15.10 25.84 5.52
N MET A 25 16.21 26.17 4.86
CA MET A 25 16.27 27.27 3.89
C MET A 25 15.36 27.02 2.68
N TYR A 26 15.34 25.79 2.16
CA TYR A 26 14.45 25.41 1.05
C TYR A 26 12.96 25.58 1.37
N VAL A 27 12.59 25.36 2.64
CA VAL A 27 11.23 25.58 3.15
C VAL A 27 10.93 27.05 3.35
N VAL A 28 11.80 27.77 4.08
CA VAL A 28 11.58 29.18 4.46
C VAL A 28 11.46 30.07 3.23
N TRP A 29 12.26 29.80 2.20
CA TRP A 29 12.24 30.57 0.96
C TRP A 29 11.30 30.01 -0.11
N GLN A 30 10.55 28.95 0.22
CA GLN A 30 9.62 28.28 -0.69
C GLN A 30 10.30 27.90 -2.02
N TRP A 31 11.50 27.33 -1.95
CA TRP A 31 12.26 26.90 -3.11
C TRP A 31 11.81 25.55 -3.65
N CYS A 32 11.12 24.75 -2.84
CA CYS A 32 10.55 23.46 -3.23
C CYS A 32 9.09 23.32 -2.80
N THR A 33 8.40 22.31 -3.33
CA THR A 33 7.07 21.86 -2.89
C THR A 33 7.15 20.51 -2.19
N ALA A 34 6.16 20.20 -1.36
CA ALA A 34 6.08 18.94 -0.63
C ALA A 34 6.04 17.69 -1.53
N ASP A 35 5.65 17.85 -2.80
CA ASP A 35 5.59 16.78 -3.80
C ASP A 35 6.87 16.66 -4.66
N GLY A 36 7.93 17.41 -4.31
CA GLY A 36 9.22 17.34 -5.03
C GLY A 36 9.38 18.30 -6.21
N GLY A 37 8.50 19.29 -6.35
CA GLY A 37 8.55 20.30 -7.39
C GLY A 37 9.25 21.60 -6.99
N TYR A 38 9.39 22.53 -7.95
CA TYR A 38 9.91 23.87 -7.69
C TYR A 38 8.88 24.75 -6.99
N GLY A 39 9.26 25.31 -5.85
CA GLY A 39 8.42 26.24 -5.11
C GLY A 39 8.42 27.65 -5.70
N ALA A 40 7.52 28.51 -5.23
CA ALA A 40 7.32 29.87 -5.75
C ALA A 40 8.55 30.80 -5.62
N GLY A 41 9.47 30.49 -4.69
CA GLY A 41 10.72 31.21 -4.52
C GLY A 41 11.85 30.73 -5.45
N TRP A 42 11.67 29.60 -6.13
CA TRP A 42 12.67 29.07 -7.05
C TRP A 42 12.72 29.90 -8.34
N ARG A 43 13.92 30.33 -8.74
CA ARG A 43 14.08 31.09 -9.98
C ARG A 43 14.41 30.16 -11.13
N PRO A 44 13.66 30.20 -12.26
CA PRO A 44 13.96 29.37 -13.43
C PRO A 44 15.41 29.49 -13.96
N ALA A 45 16.07 30.63 -13.71
CA ALA A 45 17.46 30.86 -14.09
C ALA A 45 18.50 30.04 -13.28
N TRP A 46 18.10 29.44 -12.15
CA TRP A 46 18.98 28.62 -11.31
C TRP A 46 19.10 27.17 -11.77
N GLY A 47 18.28 26.74 -12.74
CA GLY A 47 18.31 25.36 -13.24
C GLY A 47 17.60 24.36 -12.31
N PRO A 48 17.74 23.05 -12.57
CA PRO A 48 17.08 22.02 -11.78
C PRO A 48 17.79 21.72 -10.45
N PHE A 49 17.10 21.06 -9.51
CA PHE A 49 17.67 20.76 -8.19
C PHE A 49 18.97 19.96 -8.23
N VAL A 50 19.12 19.02 -9.17
CA VAL A 50 20.35 18.26 -9.39
C VAL A 50 21.58 19.13 -9.66
N THR A 51 21.44 20.38 -10.16
CA THR A 51 22.60 21.28 -10.33
C THR A 51 23.10 21.89 -9.03
N TRP A 52 22.33 21.72 -7.96
CA TRP A 52 22.62 22.19 -6.61
C TRP A 52 22.91 21.03 -5.65
N ALA A 53 23.00 19.79 -6.15
CA ALA A 53 23.37 18.64 -5.35
C ALA A 53 24.67 18.85 -4.57
N ASP A 54 24.76 18.25 -3.39
CA ASP A 54 25.94 18.30 -2.53
C ASP A 54 27.15 17.57 -3.14
N GLU A 55 28.26 17.51 -2.40
CA GLU A 55 29.48 16.81 -2.86
C GLU A 55 29.29 15.30 -3.09
N ASN A 56 28.22 14.71 -2.54
CA ASN A 56 27.82 13.31 -2.71
C ASN A 56 26.79 13.14 -3.83
N GLY A 57 26.41 14.21 -4.53
CA GLY A 57 25.42 14.18 -5.60
C GLY A 57 23.98 14.07 -5.12
N VAL A 58 23.70 14.34 -3.84
CA VAL A 58 22.36 14.34 -3.27
C VAL A 58 21.75 15.73 -3.40
N ASP A 59 20.55 15.84 -3.97
CA ASP A 59 19.86 17.11 -4.16
C ASP A 59 18.74 17.37 -3.14
N PRO A 60 18.19 18.60 -3.05
CA PRO A 60 17.17 18.97 -2.07
C PRO A 60 15.93 18.09 -2.08
N SER A 61 15.55 17.54 -3.24
CA SER A 61 14.40 16.64 -3.36
C SER A 61 14.64 15.25 -2.77
N GLU A 62 15.91 14.86 -2.63
CA GLU A 62 16.35 13.59 -2.05
C GLU A 62 16.76 13.75 -0.57
N ALA A 63 17.14 14.97 -0.19
CA ALA A 63 17.59 15.30 1.16
C ALA A 63 16.47 15.81 2.07
N CYS A 64 15.49 16.52 1.54
CA CYS A 64 14.54 17.31 2.34
C CYS A 64 13.10 16.81 2.19
N CYS A 65 12.45 16.58 3.32
CA CYS A 65 11.09 16.06 3.37
C CYS A 65 10.04 17.01 2.85
N ALA A 66 10.22 18.30 3.13
CA ALA A 66 9.37 19.33 2.59
C ALA A 66 9.60 19.57 1.08
N CYS A 67 10.59 18.89 0.50
CA CYS A 67 10.91 18.91 -0.92
C CYS A 67 10.70 17.54 -1.59
N GLY A 68 9.85 16.66 -1.04
CA GLY A 68 9.46 15.42 -1.71
C GLY A 68 10.30 14.19 -1.41
N ARG A 69 11.24 14.24 -0.45
CA ARG A 69 11.96 13.03 -0.02
C ARG A 69 10.98 11.94 0.42
N ALA A 70 11.07 10.75 -0.19
CA ALA A 70 10.19 9.63 0.10
C ALA A 70 10.29 9.13 1.55
N HIS A 71 9.15 8.75 2.13
CA HIS A 71 9.05 8.15 3.46
C HIS A 71 9.77 6.78 3.48
N ILE A 72 10.68 6.61 4.45
CA ILE A 72 11.35 5.34 4.70
C ILE A 72 10.33 4.36 5.29
N VAL A 73 9.95 3.34 4.52
CA VAL A 73 9.23 2.16 5.03
C VAL A 73 10.27 1.28 5.73
N GLU A 74 10.14 1.06 7.04
CA GLU A 74 11.06 0.23 7.84
C GLU A 74 11.09 -1.23 7.32
N GLN A 75 12.28 -1.72 6.92
CA GLN A 75 12.49 -3.10 6.46
C GLN A 75 12.65 -4.10 7.61
N ARG A 76 12.05 -5.30 7.45
CA ARG A 76 12.44 -6.51 8.20
C ARG A 76 13.81 -7.00 7.73
N ALA A 77 14.57 -7.60 8.65
CA ALA A 77 15.94 -8.07 8.40
C ALA A 77 16.03 -8.99 7.17
N CYS A 78 16.84 -8.58 6.21
CA CYS A 78 17.25 -9.42 5.10
C CYS A 78 18.07 -10.62 5.61
N VAL A 79 17.90 -11.79 5.00
CA VAL A 79 18.72 -13.00 5.22
C VAL A 79 19.37 -13.34 3.90
N ASP A 80 20.63 -13.78 3.87
CA ASP A 80 21.32 -14.17 2.63
C ASP A 80 20.72 -15.45 2.02
N GLU A 81 20.88 -15.64 0.72
CA GLU A 81 20.38 -16.84 0.05
C GLU A 81 21.21 -18.05 0.50
N PRO A 82 20.60 -19.06 1.15
CA PRO A 82 21.35 -20.16 1.71
C PRO A 82 22.08 -20.96 0.61
N GLY A 83 23.42 -20.96 0.66
CA GLY A 83 24.27 -21.71 -0.26
C GLY A 83 24.52 -21.03 -1.61
N TRP A 84 24.17 -19.75 -1.76
CA TRP A 84 24.49 -19.01 -2.96
C TRP A 84 26.00 -18.77 -3.10
N HIS A 85 26.49 -18.93 -4.33
CA HIS A 85 27.84 -18.57 -4.75
C HIS A 85 27.78 -18.02 -6.19
N GLY A 86 28.52 -16.95 -6.47
CA GLY A 86 28.64 -16.39 -7.82
C GLY A 86 29.39 -17.29 -8.81
N ALA A 87 29.47 -16.91 -10.08
CA ALA A 87 30.21 -17.66 -11.11
C ALA A 87 31.71 -17.82 -10.80
N ASN A 88 32.26 -16.93 -9.98
CA ASN A 88 33.64 -16.99 -9.48
C ASN A 88 33.81 -17.89 -8.24
N GLY A 89 32.72 -18.50 -7.73
CA GLY A 89 32.70 -19.35 -6.56
C GLY A 89 32.65 -18.61 -5.23
N ASN A 90 32.51 -17.28 -5.22
CA ASN A 90 32.48 -16.49 -3.99
C ASN A 90 31.06 -16.39 -3.42
N ASP A 91 30.93 -16.50 -2.10
CA ASP A 91 29.67 -16.40 -1.36
C ASP A 91 29.39 -14.98 -0.81
N CYS A 92 28.23 -14.80 -0.17
CA CYS A 92 27.84 -13.50 0.39
C CYS A 92 28.82 -12.97 1.43
N ALA A 93 29.41 -13.84 2.26
CA ALA A 93 30.39 -13.43 3.26
C ALA A 93 31.63 -12.81 2.59
N GLN A 94 32.11 -13.42 1.50
CA GLN A 94 33.26 -12.91 0.76
C GLN A 94 32.97 -11.59 0.05
N TYR A 95 31.75 -11.37 -0.45
CA TYR A 95 31.36 -10.07 -1.00
C TYR A 95 31.36 -8.96 0.06
N TYR A 96 31.01 -9.28 1.32
CA TYR A 96 31.09 -8.33 2.44
C TYR A 96 32.50 -8.08 2.92
N GLU A 97 33.26 -9.15 3.18
CA GLU A 97 34.59 -9.04 3.77
C GLU A 97 35.58 -8.28 2.89
N ASN A 98 35.32 -8.25 1.57
CA ASN A 98 36.17 -7.55 0.61
C ASN A 98 35.57 -6.22 0.13
N ASP A 99 34.47 -5.75 0.72
CA ASP A 99 33.77 -4.52 0.31
C ASP A 99 33.52 -4.48 -1.22
N TRP A 100 33.09 -5.59 -1.81
CA TRP A 100 32.87 -5.73 -3.27
C TRP A 100 31.53 -5.17 -3.73
N CYS A 101 30.60 -4.98 -2.80
CA CYS A 101 29.28 -4.42 -3.03
C CYS A 101 28.93 -3.49 -1.86
N THR A 102 27.91 -2.66 -2.05
CA THR A 102 27.32 -1.84 -0.99
C THR A 102 25.90 -2.30 -0.67
N PRO A 103 25.34 -1.95 0.51
CA PRO A 103 24.00 -2.37 0.92
C PRO A 103 22.84 -1.91 0.02
N ASP A 104 23.06 -0.95 -0.87
CA ASP A 104 22.13 -0.47 -1.89
C ASP A 104 22.27 -1.20 -3.25
N GLY A 105 23.21 -2.16 -3.36
CA GLY A 105 23.44 -2.91 -4.59
C GLY A 105 24.43 -2.30 -5.56
N SER A 106 25.13 -1.25 -5.15
CA SER A 106 26.20 -0.62 -5.93
C SER A 106 27.54 -1.35 -5.77
N LEU A 107 28.51 -0.99 -6.62
CA LEU A 107 29.88 -1.50 -6.55
C LEU A 107 30.56 -0.98 -5.29
N GLY A 108 31.10 -1.89 -4.48
CA GLY A 108 31.84 -1.51 -3.28
C GLY A 108 33.28 -1.08 -3.58
N VAL A 109 33.93 -0.44 -2.60
CA VAL A 109 35.28 0.15 -2.75
C VAL A 109 36.38 -0.88 -3.02
N GLY A 110 36.15 -2.15 -2.68
CA GLY A 110 37.06 -3.25 -3.01
C GLY A 110 36.83 -3.85 -4.39
N TRP A 111 35.79 -3.42 -5.12
CA TRP A 111 35.53 -3.86 -6.48
C TRP A 111 36.48 -3.20 -7.47
N GLN A 112 37.19 -4.00 -8.28
CA GLN A 112 38.05 -3.44 -9.32
C GLN A 112 37.21 -3.13 -10.56
N GLY A 113 37.24 -1.88 -11.03
CA GLY A 113 36.48 -1.46 -12.20
C GLY A 113 36.77 -2.25 -13.48
N GLU A 114 37.92 -2.93 -13.56
CA GLU A 114 38.28 -3.82 -14.68
C GLU A 114 37.53 -5.16 -14.68
N TRP A 115 36.87 -5.52 -13.58
CA TRP A 115 36.12 -6.77 -13.45
C TRP A 115 34.71 -6.72 -14.07
N GLY A 116 34.19 -5.52 -14.35
CA GLY A 116 32.85 -5.35 -14.91
C GLY A 116 31.80 -5.09 -13.83
N LYS A 117 30.56 -5.53 -14.06
CA LYS A 117 29.40 -5.34 -13.17
C LYS A 117 29.23 -6.55 -12.24
N LEU A 118 28.53 -6.39 -11.11
CA LEU A 118 28.18 -7.52 -10.22
C LEU A 118 27.40 -8.62 -10.95
N ALA A 119 26.52 -8.23 -11.87
CA ALA A 119 25.74 -9.13 -12.72
C ALA A 119 26.61 -10.08 -13.57
N ASP A 120 27.83 -9.68 -13.94
CA ASP A 120 28.76 -10.52 -14.72
C ASP A 120 29.27 -11.73 -13.90
N PHE A 121 29.07 -11.70 -12.58
CA PHE A 121 29.44 -12.75 -11.64
C PHE A 121 28.23 -13.49 -11.07
N ALA A 122 27.07 -13.38 -11.73
CA ALA A 122 25.88 -14.17 -11.41
C ALA A 122 26.17 -15.67 -11.40
N SER A 123 25.49 -16.42 -10.53
CA SER A 123 25.54 -17.87 -10.50
C SER A 123 25.02 -18.48 -11.83
N ALA A 124 25.15 -19.80 -11.99
CA ALA A 124 24.64 -20.48 -13.19
C ALA A 124 23.12 -20.33 -13.40
N SER A 125 22.37 -19.96 -12.35
CA SER A 125 20.94 -19.64 -12.42
C SER A 125 20.65 -18.15 -12.68
N GLY A 126 21.68 -17.34 -12.96
CA GLY A 126 21.53 -15.92 -13.26
C GLY A 126 21.33 -15.03 -12.03
N VAL A 127 21.62 -15.54 -10.82
CA VAL A 127 21.48 -14.78 -9.57
C VAL A 127 22.84 -14.21 -9.17
N ASP A 128 23.00 -12.89 -9.17
CA ASP A 128 24.19 -12.20 -8.66
C ASP A 128 24.05 -11.76 -7.19
N ALA A 129 25.13 -11.17 -6.64
CA ALA A 129 25.21 -10.78 -5.24
C ALA A 129 24.10 -9.78 -4.83
N THR A 130 23.58 -8.95 -5.74
CA THR A 130 22.51 -8.00 -5.44
C THR A 130 21.16 -8.67 -5.19
N MET A 131 20.99 -9.89 -5.69
CA MET A 131 19.79 -10.68 -5.50
C MET A 131 19.92 -11.72 -4.37
N ALA A 132 21.16 -12.13 -4.06
CA ALA A 132 21.44 -13.19 -3.10
C ALA A 132 21.96 -12.71 -1.74
N CYS A 133 22.56 -11.52 -1.66
CA CYS A 133 23.30 -11.07 -0.48
C CYS A 133 22.74 -9.76 0.08
N CYS A 134 22.35 -9.76 1.34
CA CYS A 134 21.74 -8.61 2.03
C CYS A 134 22.60 -7.36 2.10
N GLY A 135 23.88 -7.51 2.45
CA GLY A 135 24.84 -6.40 2.41
C GLY A 135 25.22 -5.94 0.99
N CYS A 136 24.65 -6.56 -0.05
CA CYS A 136 24.83 -6.18 -1.44
C CYS A 136 23.52 -5.70 -2.09
N GLY A 137 22.51 -5.28 -1.34
CA GLY A 137 21.25 -4.81 -1.92
C GLY A 137 20.12 -5.84 -1.99
N ARG A 138 20.35 -7.10 -1.55
CA ARG A 138 19.22 -8.01 -1.34
C ARG A 138 18.34 -7.45 -0.25
N VAL A 139 17.05 -7.50 -0.51
CA VAL A 139 16.00 -7.16 0.45
C VAL A 139 15.09 -8.38 0.62
N ASN A 140 14.68 -8.67 1.85
CA ASN A 140 13.70 -9.73 2.11
C ASN A 140 12.31 -9.22 1.73
N ILE A 141 11.94 -9.38 0.46
CA ILE A 141 10.59 -9.05 -0.02
C ILE A 141 9.86 -10.36 -0.33
N LEU A 142 8.80 -10.66 0.41
CA LEU A 142 7.64 -11.28 -0.22
C LEU A 142 7.05 -10.17 -1.11
N ARG A 143 7.37 -10.23 -2.40
CA ARG A 143 7.36 -9.09 -3.34
C ARG A 143 6.01 -8.96 -4.04
N GLU A 144 5.23 -7.93 -3.74
CA GLU A 144 4.01 -7.59 -4.52
C GLU A 144 3.85 -6.11 -4.91
N ASP A 145 4.80 -5.21 -4.60
CA ASP A 145 4.70 -3.78 -4.98
C ASP A 145 6.01 -3.19 -5.55
N VAL A 146 6.78 -3.97 -6.31
CA VAL A 146 7.92 -3.42 -7.07
C VAL A 146 7.69 -3.73 -8.53
N CYS A 147 7.38 -2.71 -9.34
CA CYS A 147 7.53 -2.84 -10.77
C CYS A 147 8.99 -3.22 -11.06
N ILE A 148 9.17 -4.26 -11.87
CA ILE A 148 10.47 -4.68 -12.38
C ILE A 148 10.46 -4.46 -13.88
N ASP A 149 11.52 -3.88 -14.44
CA ASP A 149 11.66 -3.84 -15.88
C ASP A 149 11.58 -5.26 -16.45
N MET A 150 10.96 -5.43 -17.61
CA MET A 150 11.00 -6.71 -18.32
C MET A 150 12.45 -7.05 -18.63
N LEU A 151 12.95 -8.09 -17.97
CA LEU A 151 14.34 -8.52 -18.10
C LEU A 151 14.64 -8.91 -19.55
N ALA A 152 15.73 -8.36 -20.08
CA ALA A 152 16.18 -8.53 -21.47
C ALA A 152 15.26 -7.95 -22.55
N TRP A 153 14.27 -7.13 -22.19
CA TRP A 153 13.51 -6.38 -23.19
C TRP A 153 14.40 -5.33 -23.87
N HIS A 154 14.26 -5.23 -25.17
CA HIS A 154 14.81 -4.16 -25.98
C HIS A 154 13.80 -3.81 -27.07
N ASP A 155 13.72 -2.53 -27.42
CA ASP A 155 12.89 -2.07 -28.52
C ASP A 155 13.40 -2.62 -29.88
N SER A 156 12.67 -2.35 -30.96
CA SER A 156 13.03 -2.77 -32.33
C SER A 156 14.35 -2.20 -32.86
N VAL A 157 14.90 -1.18 -32.21
CA VAL A 157 16.19 -0.55 -32.57
C VAL A 157 17.32 -0.88 -31.58
N GLY A 158 17.02 -1.69 -30.55
CA GLY A 158 17.98 -2.25 -29.59
C GLY A 158 18.17 -1.43 -28.30
N HIS A 159 17.22 -0.57 -27.94
CA HIS A 159 17.27 0.21 -26.70
C HIS A 159 16.48 -0.47 -25.58
N ASP A 160 17.06 -0.50 -24.38
CA ASP A 160 16.49 -1.14 -23.19
C ASP A 160 15.83 -0.12 -22.24
N CYS A 161 15.26 -0.60 -21.13
CA CYS A 161 14.61 0.25 -20.13
C CYS A 161 15.55 1.27 -19.48
N ALA A 162 16.84 0.98 -19.38
CA ALA A 162 17.82 1.94 -18.90
C ALA A 162 18.02 3.08 -19.92
N ASN A 163 17.99 2.80 -21.23
CA ASN A 163 18.06 3.84 -22.24
C ASN A 163 16.85 4.78 -22.20
N TYR A 164 15.64 4.23 -22.06
CA TYR A 164 14.43 5.04 -22.05
C TYR A 164 14.34 5.98 -20.84
N THR A 165 14.75 5.49 -19.68
CA THR A 165 14.77 6.26 -18.43
C THR A 165 15.91 7.29 -18.43
N THR A 166 17.14 6.86 -18.74
CA THR A 166 18.32 7.75 -18.72
C THR A 166 18.22 8.89 -19.72
N ASN A 167 17.61 8.67 -20.88
CA ASN A 167 17.46 9.70 -21.91
C ASN A 167 16.14 10.48 -21.81
N ASN A 168 15.32 10.24 -20.78
CA ASN A 168 13.98 10.82 -20.64
C ASN A 168 13.12 10.65 -21.90
N TRP A 169 13.15 9.48 -22.51
CA TRP A 169 12.38 9.15 -23.72
C TRP A 169 10.93 8.78 -23.42
N CYS A 170 10.61 8.52 -22.16
CA CYS A 170 9.26 8.25 -21.68
C CYS A 170 8.99 9.02 -20.37
N THR A 171 7.73 9.11 -19.97
CA THR A 171 7.29 9.60 -18.67
C THR A 171 6.86 8.45 -17.77
N LEU A 172 6.81 8.70 -16.45
CA LEU A 172 6.29 7.75 -15.46
C LEU A 172 4.80 7.41 -15.62
N GLU A 173 4.08 8.08 -16.52
CA GLU A 173 2.66 7.86 -16.80
C GLU A 173 2.42 7.12 -18.14
N GLY A 174 3.48 6.70 -18.84
CA GLY A 174 3.32 5.97 -20.12
C GLY A 174 3.33 6.85 -21.37
N GLY A 175 3.76 8.11 -21.27
CA GLY A 175 3.81 9.05 -22.41
C GLY A 175 5.23 9.30 -22.96
N PRO A 176 5.35 9.95 -24.13
CA PRO A 176 6.62 10.46 -24.64
C PRO A 176 7.30 11.45 -23.68
N GLY A 177 8.55 11.16 -23.30
CA GLY A 177 9.34 12.02 -22.43
C GLY A 177 10.00 13.19 -23.16
N VAL A 178 10.59 14.14 -22.43
CA VAL A 178 11.20 15.35 -23.00
C VAL A 178 12.39 15.09 -23.94
N GLY A 179 13.03 13.92 -23.82
CA GLY A 179 14.08 13.46 -24.72
C GLY A 179 13.55 12.77 -25.98
N TRP A 180 12.25 12.45 -26.04
CA TRP A 180 11.62 11.82 -27.19
C TRP A 180 11.39 12.84 -28.30
N ARG A 181 11.88 12.55 -29.51
CA ARG A 181 11.70 13.47 -30.63
C ARG A 181 10.34 13.24 -31.28
N PRO A 182 9.52 14.30 -31.50
CA PRO A 182 8.23 14.15 -32.17
C PRO A 182 8.30 13.48 -33.56
N ALA A 183 9.43 13.64 -34.26
CA ALA A 183 9.65 13.01 -35.57
C ALA A 183 9.78 11.46 -35.51
N TRP A 184 9.97 10.88 -34.33
CA TRP A 184 10.04 9.42 -34.13
C TRP A 184 8.67 8.76 -34.04
N GLY A 185 7.58 9.53 -33.88
CA GLY A 185 6.23 9.00 -33.73
C GLY A 185 5.93 8.57 -32.29
N SER A 186 4.98 7.66 -32.09
CA SER A 186 4.66 7.11 -30.76
C SER A 186 5.77 6.18 -30.26
N ILE A 187 5.86 5.99 -28.93
CA ILE A 187 6.76 5.00 -28.31
C ILE A 187 6.45 3.59 -28.82
N SER A 188 5.18 3.26 -29.04
CA SER A 188 4.74 1.99 -29.60
C SER A 188 5.27 1.69 -31.00
N ARG A 189 5.68 2.70 -31.77
CA ARG A 189 6.26 2.50 -33.11
C ARG A 189 7.55 1.68 -33.07
N VAL A 190 8.31 1.81 -31.99
CA VAL A 190 9.57 1.10 -31.83
C VAL A 190 9.43 -0.14 -30.96
N ALA A 191 8.21 -0.60 -30.66
CA ALA A 191 7.97 -1.86 -29.97
C ALA A 191 8.80 -3.03 -30.54
N ASP A 192 9.10 -4.02 -29.70
CA ASP A 192 9.85 -5.20 -30.09
C ASP A 192 9.08 -6.09 -31.10
N ALA A 193 9.67 -7.23 -31.47
CA ALA A 193 9.10 -8.14 -32.46
C ALA A 193 7.74 -8.76 -32.04
N VAL A 194 7.40 -8.70 -30.75
CA VAL A 194 6.12 -9.19 -30.20
C VAL A 194 5.17 -8.04 -29.82
N GLY A 195 5.51 -6.80 -30.19
CA GLY A 195 4.66 -5.63 -29.99
C GLY A 195 4.76 -5.01 -28.60
N VAL A 196 5.77 -5.37 -27.80
CA VAL A 196 5.99 -4.79 -26.47
C VAL A 196 6.89 -3.56 -26.60
N ASP A 197 6.40 -2.40 -26.16
CA ASP A 197 7.13 -1.14 -26.10
C ASP A 197 7.54 -0.76 -24.67
N ALA A 198 8.29 0.34 -24.52
CA ALA A 198 8.84 0.76 -23.24
C ALA A 198 7.76 1.04 -22.18
N THR A 199 6.55 1.45 -22.56
CA THR A 199 5.46 1.71 -21.61
C THR A 199 4.95 0.42 -20.96
N MET A 200 5.07 -0.71 -21.67
CA MET A 200 4.71 -2.05 -21.19
C MET A 200 5.90 -2.79 -20.56
N ALA A 201 7.12 -2.45 -20.97
CA ALA A 201 8.34 -3.12 -20.53
C ALA A 201 9.04 -2.45 -19.35
N CYS A 202 8.94 -1.13 -19.18
CA CYS A 202 9.82 -0.36 -18.31
C CYS A 202 9.06 0.39 -17.21
N CYS A 203 9.49 0.21 -15.97
CA CYS A 203 8.87 0.84 -14.80
C CYS A 203 8.97 2.35 -14.81
N GLY A 204 10.11 2.87 -15.26
CA GLY A 204 10.30 4.30 -15.44
C GLY A 204 9.49 4.90 -16.58
N CYS A 205 8.76 4.07 -17.34
CA CYS A 205 7.93 4.47 -18.46
C CYS A 205 6.44 4.15 -18.24
N GLY A 206 5.99 4.01 -16.98
CA GLY A 206 4.57 3.81 -16.67
C GLY A 206 4.12 2.36 -16.55
N ARG A 207 5.02 1.37 -16.67
CA ARG A 207 4.68 -0.01 -16.34
C ARG A 207 4.28 -0.10 -14.86
N ARG A 208 3.03 -0.44 -14.59
CA ARG A 208 2.56 -0.94 -13.29
C ARG A 208 1.68 -2.15 -13.60
N ASP A 209 2.15 -3.33 -13.23
CA ASP A 209 1.47 -4.64 -13.31
C ASP A 209 0.55 -4.92 -14.52
N PHE A 210 1.12 -5.65 -15.48
CA PHE A 210 0.51 -6.41 -16.60
C PHE A 210 -0.92 -6.06 -17.02
N CYS A 211 -1.01 -4.98 -17.78
CA CYS A 211 -2.13 -4.71 -18.66
C CYS A 211 -1.63 -4.91 -20.11
N MET A 212 -2.32 -5.74 -20.90
CA MET A 212 -1.98 -6.07 -22.28
C MET A 212 -3.24 -5.99 -23.14
N ASP A 213 -3.11 -5.37 -24.31
CA ASP A 213 -4.21 -5.30 -25.28
C ASP A 213 -4.77 -6.69 -25.59
N GLU A 214 -6.10 -6.78 -25.72
CA GLU A 214 -6.77 -8.02 -26.09
C GLU A 214 -6.35 -8.44 -27.51
N PRO A 215 -5.71 -9.61 -27.69
CA PRO A 215 -5.13 -9.97 -28.97
C PRO A 215 -6.19 -10.10 -30.08
N GLY A 216 -6.07 -9.26 -31.11
CA GLY A 216 -6.97 -9.26 -32.26
C GLY A 216 -8.29 -8.53 -32.05
N TRP A 217 -8.44 -7.78 -30.95
CA TRP A 217 -9.58 -6.90 -30.76
C TRP A 217 -9.52 -5.70 -31.71
N ALA A 218 -10.69 -5.35 -32.24
CA ALA A 218 -10.93 -4.10 -32.95
C ALA A 218 -12.36 -3.63 -32.65
N ASP A 219 -12.56 -2.31 -32.58
CA ASP A 219 -13.86 -1.69 -32.37
C ASP A 219 -14.85 -2.00 -33.50
N ALA A 220 -16.11 -1.59 -33.35
CA ALA A 220 -17.16 -1.79 -34.36
C ALA A 220 -16.87 -1.09 -35.71
N ALA A 221 -15.91 -0.16 -35.75
CA ALA A 221 -15.44 0.52 -36.95
C ALA A 221 -14.15 -0.11 -37.53
N GLY A 222 -13.59 -1.13 -36.89
CA GLY A 222 -12.38 -1.84 -37.31
C GLY A 222 -11.07 -1.21 -36.81
N HIS A 223 -11.09 -0.35 -35.79
CA HIS A 223 -9.89 0.23 -35.19
C HIS A 223 -9.37 -0.64 -34.05
N GLU A 224 -8.11 -1.02 -34.15
CA GLU A 224 -7.38 -1.77 -33.13
C GLU A 224 -6.91 -0.85 -31.99
N CYS A 225 -6.46 -1.42 -30.88
CA CYS A 225 -5.99 -0.66 -29.70
C CYS A 225 -4.88 0.35 -30.02
N SER A 226 -4.00 0.02 -30.98
CA SER A 226 -2.94 0.92 -31.45
C SER A 226 -3.49 2.26 -31.99
N ILE A 227 -4.67 2.27 -32.60
CA ILE A 227 -5.31 3.46 -33.15
C ILE A 227 -5.86 4.35 -32.02
N TYR A 228 -6.43 3.75 -30.98
CA TYR A 228 -6.94 4.50 -29.82
C TYR A 228 -5.82 5.26 -29.11
N VAL A 229 -4.62 4.68 -29.07
CA VAL A 229 -3.40 5.33 -28.58
C VAL A 229 -2.89 6.40 -29.53
N GLU A 230 -2.75 6.05 -30.82
CA GLU A 230 -2.17 6.96 -31.83
C GLU A 230 -2.89 8.29 -31.91
N TYR A 231 -4.22 8.27 -31.77
CA TYR A 231 -5.05 9.46 -31.85
C TYR A 231 -5.53 9.98 -30.51
N GLU A 232 -5.01 9.48 -29.38
CA GLU A 232 -5.39 9.91 -28.03
C GLU A 232 -6.91 9.88 -27.84
N TRP A 233 -7.56 8.81 -28.29
CA TRP A 233 -9.02 8.63 -28.27
C TRP A 233 -9.54 8.18 -26.91
N CYS A 234 -8.66 7.68 -26.05
CA CYS A 234 -8.97 7.28 -24.69
C CYS A 234 -7.93 7.83 -23.70
N THR A 235 -8.29 7.87 -22.43
CA THR A 235 -7.35 8.11 -21.31
C THR A 235 -7.00 6.79 -20.62
N SER A 236 -5.89 6.78 -19.90
CA SER A 236 -5.45 5.64 -19.07
C SER A 236 -6.42 5.26 -17.96
N ASP A 237 -7.42 6.08 -17.69
CA ASP A 237 -8.46 5.85 -16.68
C ASP A 237 -9.80 5.39 -17.29
N GLY A 238 -9.83 5.06 -18.60
CA GLY A 238 -11.05 4.59 -19.27
C GLY A 238 -12.03 5.68 -19.69
N GLY A 239 -11.56 6.93 -19.80
CA GLY A 239 -12.33 8.07 -20.31
C GLY A 239 -12.06 8.37 -21.78
N SER A 240 -12.85 9.27 -22.36
CA SER A 240 -12.58 9.85 -23.69
C SER A 240 -11.32 10.71 -23.65
N GLY A 241 -10.36 10.40 -24.53
CA GLY A 241 -9.12 11.15 -24.66
C GLY A 241 -9.31 12.45 -25.47
N PRO A 242 -8.30 13.34 -25.47
CA PRO A 242 -8.39 14.65 -26.13
C PRO A 242 -8.57 14.60 -27.66
N GLY A 243 -8.26 13.47 -28.30
CA GLY A 243 -8.53 13.26 -29.72
C GLY A 243 -9.92 12.68 -30.02
N TRP A 244 -10.67 12.26 -28.99
CA TRP A 244 -12.06 11.84 -29.13
C TRP A 244 -12.95 13.06 -29.40
N LYS A 245 -13.86 12.96 -30.38
CA LYS A 245 -14.77 14.06 -30.70
C LYS A 245 -16.10 13.86 -30.03
N ASP A 246 -16.60 14.88 -29.32
CA ASP A 246 -17.92 14.85 -28.64
C ASP A 246 -19.08 14.36 -29.53
N GLN A 247 -19.02 14.67 -30.82
CA GLN A 247 -20.04 14.27 -31.80
C GLN A 247 -20.04 12.76 -32.15
N TRP A 248 -19.05 12.00 -31.69
CA TRP A 248 -18.91 10.56 -31.96
C TRP A 248 -19.68 9.69 -30.98
N GLY A 249 -20.17 10.22 -29.86
CA GLY A 249 -20.80 9.44 -28.79
C GLY A 249 -19.79 9.01 -27.73
N SER A 250 -20.13 7.99 -26.93
CA SER A 250 -19.19 7.41 -25.96
C SER A 250 -18.30 6.36 -26.63
N ILE A 251 -17.19 5.98 -26.00
CA ILE A 251 -16.33 4.89 -26.49
C ILE A 251 -17.11 3.56 -26.55
N GLU A 252 -18.08 3.37 -25.65
CA GLU A 252 -18.95 2.19 -25.56
C GLU A 252 -19.82 2.01 -26.82
N ASP A 253 -20.17 3.09 -27.51
CA ASP A 253 -20.96 3.03 -28.76
C ASP A 253 -20.20 2.30 -29.88
N TYR A 254 -18.88 2.12 -29.71
CA TYR A 254 -18.00 1.42 -30.65
C TYR A 254 -17.62 0.01 -30.16
N ALA A 255 -18.27 -0.51 -29.11
CA ALA A 255 -18.04 -1.87 -28.63
C ALA A 255 -18.25 -2.92 -29.73
N ASN A 256 -17.35 -3.90 -29.80
CA ASN A 256 -17.48 -5.06 -30.68
C ASN A 256 -17.74 -6.30 -29.81
N ASP A 257 -18.82 -7.03 -30.11
CA ASP A 257 -19.33 -8.12 -29.26
C ASP A 257 -19.51 -7.73 -27.78
N GLY A 258 -19.82 -6.45 -27.52
CA GLY A 258 -20.02 -5.91 -26.17
C GLY A 258 -18.73 -5.62 -25.40
N VAL A 259 -17.57 -5.65 -26.08
CA VAL A 259 -16.27 -5.25 -25.54
C VAL A 259 -15.82 -3.96 -26.22
N ASP A 260 -15.66 -2.89 -25.46
CA ASP A 260 -15.16 -1.60 -25.96
C ASP A 260 -13.65 -1.39 -25.70
N ALA A 261 -13.08 -0.29 -26.20
CA ALA A 261 -11.65 -0.04 -26.07
C ALA A 261 -11.18 0.08 -24.61
N THR A 262 -12.04 0.50 -23.68
CA THR A 262 -11.75 0.58 -22.24
C THR A 262 -11.77 -0.78 -21.54
N GLU A 263 -12.21 -1.84 -22.23
CA GLU A 263 -12.20 -3.23 -21.76
C GLU A 263 -11.17 -4.10 -22.50
N ALA A 264 -10.80 -3.69 -23.72
CA ALA A 264 -9.86 -4.40 -24.57
C ALA A 264 -8.45 -3.79 -24.60
N CYS A 265 -8.32 -2.46 -24.50
CA CYS A 265 -7.08 -1.74 -24.76
C CYS A 265 -6.45 -1.23 -23.48
N CYS A 266 -5.17 -1.55 -23.31
CA CYS A 266 -4.47 -1.28 -22.09
C CYS A 266 -4.31 0.21 -21.82
N ALA A 267 -3.92 0.97 -22.85
CA ALA A 267 -3.77 2.41 -22.78
C ALA A 267 -5.10 3.15 -22.52
N CYS A 268 -6.23 2.46 -22.66
CA CYS A 268 -7.55 2.98 -22.35
C CYS A 268 -8.04 2.55 -20.97
N GLY A 269 -7.14 2.16 -20.06
CA GLY A 269 -7.48 1.83 -18.67
C GLY A 269 -8.26 0.53 -18.54
N GLN A 270 -7.82 -0.53 -19.24
CA GLN A 270 -8.50 -1.82 -19.32
C GLN A 270 -9.16 -2.26 -18.00
N CYS A 271 -10.47 -2.04 -17.87
CA CYS A 271 -11.25 -2.52 -16.74
C CYS A 271 -11.92 -3.84 -17.12
N LYS A 272 -11.82 -4.85 -16.25
CA LYS A 272 -12.59 -6.10 -16.37
C LYS A 272 -13.50 -6.31 -15.18
N ASP A 273 -14.74 -6.71 -15.42
CA ASP A 273 -15.63 -7.16 -14.36
C ASP A 273 -14.99 -8.33 -13.60
N VAL A 274 -15.23 -8.41 -12.29
CA VAL A 274 -14.80 -9.55 -11.49
C VAL A 274 -15.58 -10.78 -11.95
N ALA A 275 -14.86 -11.74 -12.53
CA ALA A 275 -15.45 -12.93 -13.10
C ALA A 275 -16.30 -13.70 -12.07
N GLY A 276 -17.59 -13.90 -12.40
CA GLY A 276 -18.52 -14.64 -11.54
C GLY A 276 -19.02 -13.87 -10.32
N TRP A 277 -18.75 -12.57 -10.21
CA TRP A 277 -19.37 -11.74 -9.18
C TRP A 277 -20.88 -11.66 -9.39
N THR A 278 -21.61 -11.71 -8.27
CA THR A 278 -23.04 -11.42 -8.21
C THR A 278 -23.33 -10.64 -6.95
N ASP A 279 -24.32 -9.77 -6.97
CA ASP A 279 -24.85 -9.12 -5.77
C ASP A 279 -25.55 -10.12 -4.82
N ARG A 280 -26.05 -9.65 -3.67
CA ARG A 280 -26.76 -10.49 -2.68
C ARG A 280 -28.04 -11.17 -3.19
N ARG A 281 -28.52 -10.80 -4.39
CA ARG A 281 -29.68 -11.40 -5.07
C ARG A 281 -29.27 -12.29 -6.24
N GLY A 282 -27.98 -12.44 -6.51
CA GLY A 282 -27.46 -13.24 -7.63
C GLY A 282 -27.42 -12.48 -8.96
N LEU A 283 -27.48 -11.14 -8.94
CA LEU A 283 -27.43 -10.32 -10.15
C LEU A 283 -25.98 -9.97 -10.50
N GLN A 284 -25.62 -10.15 -11.76
CA GLN A 284 -24.26 -9.96 -12.28
C GLN A 284 -24.02 -8.51 -12.75
N CYS A 285 -22.77 -8.18 -13.09
CA CYS A 285 -22.37 -6.85 -13.55
C CYS A 285 -23.08 -6.39 -14.83
N ASP A 286 -23.42 -7.33 -15.71
CA ASP A 286 -24.24 -7.09 -16.91
C ASP A 286 -25.60 -6.46 -16.56
N VAL A 287 -26.28 -6.93 -15.50
CA VAL A 287 -27.56 -6.39 -15.06
C VAL A 287 -27.43 -4.97 -14.52
N TYR A 288 -26.37 -4.68 -13.76
CA TYR A 288 -26.12 -3.33 -13.23
C TYR A 288 -25.86 -2.34 -14.36
N ARG A 289 -25.14 -2.76 -15.40
CA ARG A 289 -24.90 -2.00 -16.63
C ARG A 289 -26.18 -1.80 -17.44
N GLU A 290 -26.88 -2.88 -17.79
CA GLU A 290 -28.05 -2.85 -18.68
C GLU A 290 -29.20 -2.02 -18.11
N LEU A 291 -29.38 -2.04 -16.79
CA LEU A 291 -30.44 -1.29 -16.13
C LEU A 291 -30.00 0.11 -15.70
N GLY A 292 -28.75 0.52 -15.96
CA GLY A 292 -28.21 1.82 -15.57
C GLY A 292 -28.30 2.05 -14.07
N TRP A 293 -28.01 1.02 -13.28
CA TRP A 293 -28.12 1.04 -11.81
C TRP A 293 -26.94 1.74 -11.13
N CYS A 294 -25.84 1.89 -11.84
CA CYS A 294 -24.64 2.58 -11.38
C CYS A 294 -24.04 3.37 -12.54
N THR A 295 -23.11 4.28 -12.22
CA THR A 295 -22.30 5.02 -13.20
C THR A 295 -20.84 4.61 -13.09
N ARG A 296 -20.06 4.92 -14.13
CA ARG A 296 -18.60 4.68 -14.15
C ARG A 296 -17.82 5.45 -13.08
N ASP A 297 -18.43 6.41 -12.39
CA ASP A 297 -17.78 7.14 -11.28
C ASP A 297 -18.04 6.50 -9.91
N GLY A 298 -18.73 5.35 -9.85
CA GLY A 298 -19.09 4.70 -8.58
C GLY A 298 -20.41 5.17 -7.97
N GLU A 299 -21.15 6.03 -8.67
CA GLU A 299 -22.40 6.61 -8.19
C GLU A 299 -23.62 5.79 -8.64
N THR A 300 -24.77 6.06 -8.03
CA THR A 300 -26.05 5.46 -8.45
C THR A 300 -26.49 6.00 -9.80
N GLY A 301 -26.82 5.12 -10.75
CA GLY A 301 -27.30 5.49 -12.09
C GLY A 301 -28.80 5.81 -12.12
N GLU A 302 -29.28 6.31 -13.27
CA GLU A 302 -30.68 6.74 -13.45
C GLU A 302 -31.72 5.62 -13.24
N GLY A 303 -31.32 4.36 -13.40
CA GLY A 303 -32.18 3.20 -13.15
C GLY A 303 -32.22 2.77 -11.69
N TRP A 304 -31.40 3.35 -10.81
CA TRP A 304 -31.39 3.05 -9.38
C TRP A 304 -32.53 3.77 -8.67
N GLN A 305 -33.36 3.03 -7.93
CA GLN A 305 -34.43 3.63 -7.14
C GLN A 305 -33.93 3.99 -5.74
N VAL A 306 -34.24 5.21 -5.29
CA VAL A 306 -33.85 5.73 -3.96
C VAL A 306 -34.28 4.81 -2.82
N GLU A 307 -35.38 4.08 -2.99
CA GLU A 307 -35.88 3.10 -2.00
C GLU A 307 -35.01 1.84 -1.85
N TYR A 308 -34.07 1.58 -2.76
CA TYR A 308 -33.15 0.43 -2.70
C TYR A 308 -31.97 0.64 -1.75
N GLY A 309 -31.76 1.86 -1.24
CA GLY A 309 -30.60 2.17 -0.39
C GLY A 309 -29.32 2.41 -1.18
N ALA A 310 -28.17 2.25 -0.53
CA ALA A 310 -26.86 2.43 -1.16
C ALA A 310 -26.48 1.19 -1.99
N ILE A 311 -25.72 1.36 -3.08
CA ILE A 311 -25.21 0.22 -3.89
C ILE A 311 -24.41 -0.76 -3.02
N ALA A 312 -23.67 -0.27 -2.02
CA ALA A 312 -22.90 -1.09 -1.09
C ALA A 312 -23.77 -2.06 -0.25
N ASP A 313 -25.05 -1.74 -0.01
CA ASP A 313 -25.99 -2.58 0.75
C ASP A 313 -26.37 -3.88 0.01
N TRP A 314 -26.06 -3.92 -1.28
CA TRP A 314 -26.30 -5.05 -2.17
C TRP A 314 -25.05 -5.92 -2.39
N SER A 315 -23.93 -5.57 -1.76
CA SER A 315 -22.69 -6.34 -1.83
C SER A 315 -22.85 -7.82 -1.48
N PHE A 316 -22.06 -8.67 -2.13
CA PHE A 316 -21.96 -10.09 -1.83
C PHE A 316 -20.52 -10.41 -1.45
N GLN A 317 -20.32 -11.15 -0.37
CA GLN A 317 -18.99 -11.40 0.22
C GLN A 317 -18.20 -10.12 0.54
N GLY A 318 -18.91 -9.00 0.75
CA GLY A 318 -18.31 -7.70 1.06
C GLY A 318 -17.64 -7.03 -0.15
N VAL A 319 -18.05 -7.40 -1.37
CA VAL A 319 -17.66 -6.72 -2.61
C VAL A 319 -18.92 -6.13 -3.23
N ALA A 320 -18.99 -4.81 -3.33
CA ALA A 320 -20.10 -4.08 -3.96
C ALA A 320 -19.95 -4.05 -5.49
N ALA A 321 -21.02 -3.67 -6.18
CA ALA A 321 -20.96 -3.49 -7.64
C ALA A 321 -19.88 -2.46 -8.02
N THR A 322 -19.66 -1.44 -7.20
CA THR A 322 -18.61 -0.42 -7.40
C THR A 322 -17.18 -0.95 -7.32
N GLU A 323 -16.99 -2.13 -6.73
CA GLU A 323 -15.67 -2.77 -6.57
C GLU A 323 -15.51 -3.96 -7.53
N ALA A 324 -16.63 -4.46 -8.07
CA ALA A 324 -16.68 -5.65 -8.92
C ALA A 324 -16.96 -5.36 -10.39
N CYS A 325 -17.68 -4.28 -10.70
CA CYS A 325 -18.22 -4.01 -12.01
C CYS A 325 -17.64 -2.72 -12.60
N CYS A 326 -17.10 -2.80 -13.81
CA CYS A 326 -16.51 -1.66 -14.51
C CYS A 326 -17.54 -0.57 -14.80
N ALA A 327 -18.77 -0.97 -15.17
CA ALA A 327 -19.89 -0.05 -15.36
C ALA A 327 -20.25 0.74 -14.07
N CYS A 328 -19.80 0.27 -12.91
CA CYS A 328 -20.04 0.89 -11.62
C CYS A 328 -18.78 1.55 -11.03
N GLY A 329 -17.75 1.84 -11.84
CA GLY A 329 -16.58 2.58 -11.38
C GLY A 329 -15.54 1.78 -10.62
N ARG A 330 -15.52 0.46 -10.82
CA ARG A 330 -14.36 -0.35 -10.43
C ARG A 330 -13.11 0.23 -11.08
N ASN A 331 -12.11 0.58 -10.29
CA ASN A 331 -10.81 0.95 -10.83
C ASN A 331 -10.09 -0.32 -11.32
N PRO A 332 -9.44 -0.32 -12.50
CA PRO A 332 -8.56 -1.41 -12.94
C PRO A 332 -7.48 -1.78 -11.90
N SER A 333 -7.08 -0.80 -11.08
CA SER A 333 -6.10 -0.91 -9.99
C SER A 333 -6.69 -1.42 -8.67
N ASP A 334 -8.03 -1.50 -8.54
CA ASP A 334 -8.68 -1.99 -7.33
C ASP A 334 -8.52 -3.51 -7.26
N ARG A 335 -7.57 -3.94 -6.42
CA ARG A 335 -7.45 -5.32 -5.98
C ARG A 335 -8.66 -5.68 -5.11
N VAL A 336 -9.64 -6.33 -5.71
CA VAL A 336 -10.58 -7.15 -4.94
C VAL A 336 -9.75 -8.28 -4.35
N TYR A 337 -9.57 -8.28 -3.02
CA TYR A 337 -8.90 -9.34 -2.25
C TYR A 337 -9.63 -10.67 -2.47
N LEU A 338 -9.27 -11.38 -3.53
CA LEU A 338 -9.82 -12.69 -3.88
C LEU A 338 -8.73 -13.77 -3.79
N ASP A 339 -8.02 -13.83 -2.67
CA ASP A 339 -7.15 -14.97 -2.33
C ASP A 339 -7.39 -15.46 -0.89
N CYS A 340 -8.64 -15.34 -0.43
CA CYS A 340 -9.07 -16.14 0.70
C CYS A 340 -9.63 -17.47 0.19
N GLU A 341 -8.84 -18.54 0.27
CA GLU A 341 -9.37 -19.89 0.11
C GLU A 341 -10.18 -20.26 1.35
N THR A 342 -11.48 -20.46 1.19
CA THR A 342 -12.32 -21.00 2.28
C THR A 342 -11.94 -22.45 2.52
N ASP A 343 -11.59 -22.80 3.75
CA ASP A 343 -11.35 -24.21 4.09
C ASP A 343 -12.69 -24.96 4.12
N LEU A 344 -13.05 -25.59 3.00
CA LEU A 344 -14.29 -26.35 2.85
C LEU A 344 -14.33 -27.63 3.72
N THR A 345 -13.20 -28.00 4.32
CA THR A 345 -13.09 -29.14 5.24
C THR A 345 -13.26 -28.73 6.70
N TRP A 346 -13.15 -27.44 7.00
CA TRP A 346 -13.33 -26.92 8.35
C TRP A 346 -14.79 -27.03 8.81
N ALA A 347 -14.96 -27.46 10.05
CA ALA A 347 -16.20 -27.40 10.78
C ALA A 347 -15.92 -26.99 12.23
N ASP A 348 -16.84 -26.21 12.79
CA ASP A 348 -16.82 -25.76 14.18
C ASP A 348 -17.01 -26.95 15.16
N ALA A 349 -16.88 -26.72 16.47
CA ALA A 349 -17.07 -27.77 17.49
C ALA A 349 -18.49 -28.38 17.52
N SER A 350 -19.47 -27.72 16.91
CA SER A 350 -20.86 -28.18 16.76
C SER A 350 -21.13 -28.85 15.40
N GLY A 351 -20.13 -28.94 14.52
CA GLY A 351 -20.22 -29.54 13.18
C GLY A 351 -20.68 -28.57 12.08
N ASN A 352 -20.80 -27.27 12.36
CA ASN A 352 -21.19 -26.29 11.34
C ASN A 352 -20.01 -25.86 10.47
N ARG A 353 -20.24 -25.73 9.16
CA ARG A 353 -19.23 -25.37 8.16
C ARG A 353 -19.34 -23.90 7.77
N CYS A 354 -18.32 -23.39 7.07
CA CYS A 354 -18.27 -21.99 6.63
C CYS A 354 -19.53 -21.50 5.91
N TYR A 355 -20.13 -22.32 5.04
CA TYR A 355 -21.35 -21.92 4.33
C TYR A 355 -22.52 -21.62 5.29
N GLN A 356 -22.60 -22.29 6.44
CA GLN A 356 -23.69 -22.10 7.41
C GLN A 356 -23.54 -20.80 8.18
N TYR A 357 -22.32 -20.45 8.57
CA TYR A 357 -22.02 -19.17 9.21
C TYR A 357 -22.37 -17.98 8.29
N ILE A 358 -22.09 -18.13 7.00
CA ILE A 358 -22.35 -17.10 5.98
C ILE A 358 -23.86 -17.01 5.66
N THR A 359 -24.48 -18.14 5.29
CA THR A 359 -25.89 -18.14 4.85
C THR A 359 -26.88 -17.89 5.98
N SER A 360 -26.50 -18.19 7.22
CA SER A 360 -27.35 -17.91 8.40
C SER A 360 -27.07 -16.55 9.01
N GLY A 361 -26.16 -15.75 8.43
CA GLY A 361 -25.80 -14.42 8.94
C GLY A 361 -25.22 -14.45 10.36
N TRP A 362 -24.48 -15.50 10.70
CA TRP A 362 -23.84 -15.68 12.02
C TRP A 362 -22.49 -14.97 12.13
N CYS A 363 -21.85 -14.72 10.98
CA CYS A 363 -20.64 -13.93 10.90
C CYS A 363 -20.83 -12.86 9.82
N SER A 364 -20.07 -11.77 9.95
CA SER A 364 -19.90 -10.76 8.90
C SER A 364 -18.60 -11.02 8.12
N PRO A 365 -18.47 -10.48 6.90
CA PRO A 365 -17.24 -10.55 6.10
C PRO A 365 -15.99 -9.95 6.77
N TRP A 366 -16.15 -9.28 7.90
CA TRP A 366 -15.11 -8.55 8.62
C TRP A 366 -14.63 -9.24 9.91
N GLY A 367 -15.11 -10.45 10.23
CA GLY A 367 -14.76 -11.14 11.47
C GLY A 367 -15.69 -10.89 12.65
N TRP A 368 -16.74 -10.06 12.47
CA TRP A 368 -17.70 -9.77 13.54
C TRP A 368 -18.86 -10.75 13.58
N PRO A 369 -19.54 -10.89 14.73
CA PRO A 369 -20.87 -11.49 14.80
C PRO A 369 -21.81 -10.88 13.75
N GLY A 370 -22.46 -11.74 12.98
CA GLY A 370 -23.47 -11.29 12.00
C GLY A 370 -24.79 -10.93 12.69
N GLU A 371 -25.70 -10.28 11.97
CA GLU A 371 -26.99 -9.79 12.51
C GLU A 371 -27.86 -10.89 13.13
N SER A 372 -27.64 -12.15 12.74
CA SER A 372 -28.36 -13.31 13.28
C SER A 372 -27.61 -14.02 14.41
N TRP A 373 -26.44 -13.50 14.82
CA TRP A 373 -25.68 -14.02 15.95
C TRP A 373 -26.03 -13.27 17.24
N ASN A 374 -26.75 -13.95 18.13
CA ASN A 374 -27.04 -13.41 19.45
C ASN A 374 -25.88 -13.72 20.41
N GLU A 375 -24.92 -12.81 20.48
CA GLU A 375 -23.74 -12.96 21.32
C GLU A 375 -24.07 -13.10 22.82
N TYR A 376 -25.17 -12.48 23.29
CA TYR A 376 -25.62 -12.61 24.68
C TYR A 376 -26.05 -14.05 25.03
N LEU A 377 -26.63 -14.79 24.07
CA LEU A 377 -27.10 -16.16 24.27
C LEU A 377 -26.04 -17.22 23.93
N TYR A 378 -25.21 -16.96 22.92
CA TYR A 378 -24.29 -17.95 22.37
C TYR A 378 -22.82 -17.73 22.81
N GLY A 379 -22.47 -16.51 23.22
CA GLY A 379 -21.10 -16.10 23.49
C GLY A 379 -20.32 -15.79 22.20
N PRO A 380 -19.00 -15.54 22.31
CA PRO A 380 -18.17 -15.21 21.15
C PRO A 380 -18.05 -16.40 20.21
N MET A 381 -17.88 -16.15 18.91
CA MET A 381 -17.72 -17.21 17.89
C MET A 381 -16.50 -18.11 18.17
N SER A 382 -15.47 -17.61 18.85
CA SER A 382 -14.30 -18.38 19.28
C SER A 382 -14.64 -19.55 20.21
N ARG A 383 -15.78 -19.50 20.91
CA ARG A 383 -16.29 -20.63 21.71
C ARG A 383 -16.59 -21.86 20.86
N TYR A 384 -16.87 -21.64 19.59
CA TYR A 384 -17.22 -22.68 18.63
C TYR A 384 -16.00 -23.13 17.82
N ALA A 385 -14.80 -22.66 18.13
CA ALA A 385 -13.56 -23.14 17.54
C ALA A 385 -13.47 -24.67 17.53
N ASN A 386 -12.91 -25.23 16.46
CA ASN A 386 -12.73 -26.67 16.33
C ASN A 386 -11.69 -27.22 17.35
N SER A 387 -11.39 -28.52 17.30
CA SER A 387 -10.40 -29.14 18.19
C SER A 387 -8.97 -28.60 18.05
N ALA A 388 -8.67 -27.88 16.96
CA ALA A 388 -7.41 -27.17 16.74
C ALA A 388 -7.44 -25.71 17.22
N GLY A 389 -8.55 -25.25 17.82
CA GLY A 389 -8.70 -23.88 18.28
C GLY A 389 -8.96 -22.87 17.17
N VAL A 390 -9.37 -23.32 15.97
CA VAL A 390 -9.67 -22.46 14.82
C VAL A 390 -11.16 -22.23 14.73
N ASP A 391 -11.60 -20.97 14.82
CA ASP A 391 -13.02 -20.58 14.65
C ASP A 391 -13.34 -20.06 13.24
N ALA A 392 -14.62 -19.71 13.00
CA ALA A 392 -15.10 -19.28 11.69
C ALA A 392 -14.37 -18.04 11.17
N THR A 393 -13.92 -17.13 12.04
CA THR A 393 -13.21 -15.90 11.63
C THR A 393 -11.81 -16.19 11.09
N GLN A 394 -11.23 -17.32 11.48
CA GLN A 394 -9.92 -17.77 11.07
C GLN A 394 -9.97 -18.79 9.92
N ALA A 395 -11.11 -19.47 9.74
CA ALA A 395 -11.30 -20.53 8.74
C ALA A 395 -12.09 -20.12 7.50
N CYS A 396 -12.98 -19.13 7.61
CA CYS A 396 -13.98 -18.81 6.60
C CYS A 396 -13.81 -17.39 6.04
N CYS A 397 -13.72 -17.27 4.72
CA CYS A 397 -13.47 -16.00 4.04
C CYS A 397 -14.63 -15.01 4.18
N GLY A 398 -15.87 -15.51 4.04
CA GLY A 398 -17.07 -14.73 4.33
C GLY A 398 -17.26 -14.39 5.82
N CYS A 399 -16.34 -14.83 6.68
CA CYS A 399 -16.28 -14.49 8.09
C CYS A 399 -14.98 -13.76 8.47
N GLY A 400 -14.19 -13.23 7.52
CA GLY A 400 -13.00 -12.41 7.82
C GLY A 400 -11.64 -13.10 7.70
N LYS A 401 -11.57 -14.39 7.33
CA LYS A 401 -10.28 -15.04 7.03
C LYS A 401 -9.56 -14.29 5.89
N GLY A 402 -8.25 -14.12 6.01
CA GLY A 402 -7.41 -13.49 4.97
C GLY A 402 -7.48 -11.96 4.93
N ARG A 403 -8.22 -11.32 5.84
CA ARG A 403 -8.22 -9.85 5.98
C ARG A 403 -7.19 -9.45 7.05
N PRO A 404 -6.25 -8.52 6.78
CA PRO A 404 -5.14 -8.21 7.67
C PRO A 404 -5.49 -7.45 8.97
N ASN A 405 -6.77 -7.30 9.33
CA ASN A 405 -7.23 -6.46 10.46
C ASN A 405 -8.28 -7.15 11.37
N ALA A 406 -8.14 -8.44 11.67
CA ALA A 406 -9.00 -9.08 12.67
C ALA A 406 -8.51 -8.74 14.09
N CYS A 407 -8.99 -7.63 14.66
CA CYS A 407 -8.77 -7.33 16.07
C CYS A 407 -9.43 -8.40 16.95
N MET A 408 -8.70 -8.92 17.94
CA MET A 408 -9.24 -9.82 18.97
C MET A 408 -9.30 -9.14 20.36
N ASP A 409 -10.42 -9.28 21.05
CA ASP A 409 -10.57 -8.82 22.44
C ASP A 409 -9.57 -9.55 23.35
N ASP A 410 -9.04 -8.84 24.35
CA ASP A 410 -8.30 -9.47 25.44
C ASP A 410 -9.29 -10.13 26.40
N MET A 411 -9.43 -11.46 26.28
CA MET A 411 -10.44 -12.27 26.99
C MET A 411 -10.26 -12.25 28.51
N ASP A 412 -9.05 -11.97 29.00
CA ASP A 412 -8.72 -11.91 30.43
C ASP A 412 -8.81 -10.47 30.98
N TRP A 413 -9.07 -9.48 30.11
CA TRP A 413 -9.17 -8.10 30.54
C TRP A 413 -10.55 -7.80 31.15
N ALA A 414 -10.50 -7.13 32.29
CA ALA A 414 -11.64 -6.49 32.92
C ALA A 414 -11.19 -5.15 33.51
N ASP A 415 -12.07 -4.16 33.47
CA ASP A 415 -11.82 -2.83 34.01
C ASP A 415 -11.68 -2.86 35.55
N SER A 416 -11.42 -1.70 36.17
CA SER A 416 -11.23 -1.57 37.63
C SER A 416 -12.45 -2.02 38.47
N GLU A 417 -13.61 -2.20 37.84
CA GLU A 417 -14.87 -2.63 38.47
C GLU A 417 -15.25 -4.07 38.07
N GLY A 418 -14.44 -4.75 37.25
CA GLY A 418 -14.66 -6.12 36.81
C GLY A 418 -15.48 -6.26 35.52
N ASN A 419 -15.68 -5.18 34.75
CA ASN A 419 -16.42 -5.22 33.49
C ASN A 419 -15.50 -5.62 32.33
N SER A 420 -15.89 -6.64 31.57
CA SER A 420 -15.14 -7.17 30.42
C SER A 420 -15.42 -6.41 29.12
N CYS A 421 -14.69 -6.74 28.05
CA CYS A 421 -14.95 -6.20 26.72
C CYS A 421 -16.38 -6.40 26.23
N ALA A 422 -16.95 -7.58 26.47
CA ALA A 422 -18.37 -7.87 26.18
C ALA A 422 -19.34 -6.96 26.96
N THR A 423 -18.95 -6.49 28.15
CA THR A 423 -19.78 -5.58 28.96
C THR A 423 -19.73 -4.15 28.40
N TYR A 424 -18.56 -3.72 27.92
CA TYR A 424 -18.39 -2.41 27.30
C TYR A 424 -19.13 -2.31 25.97
N THR A 425 -19.04 -3.34 25.13
CA THR A 425 -19.74 -3.39 23.84
C THR A 425 -21.25 -3.59 24.03
N GLY A 426 -21.66 -4.54 24.88
CA GLY A 426 -23.06 -4.86 25.11
C GLY A 426 -23.90 -3.74 25.71
N ASN A 427 -23.28 -2.83 26.48
CA ASN A 427 -23.95 -1.64 27.02
C ASN A 427 -23.67 -0.36 26.21
N SER A 428 -22.98 -0.46 25.07
CA SER A 428 -22.56 0.69 24.26
C SER A 428 -21.82 1.76 25.08
N TRP A 429 -20.93 1.33 25.97
CA TRP A 429 -20.12 2.20 26.83
C TRP A 429 -18.90 2.78 26.10
N CYS A 430 -18.56 2.22 24.95
CA CYS A 430 -17.54 2.70 24.05
C CYS A 430 -18.06 2.63 22.61
N SER A 431 -17.42 3.38 21.73
CA SER A 431 -17.60 3.34 20.29
C SER A 431 -16.37 2.68 19.63
N PRO A 432 -16.50 2.16 18.39
CA PRO A 432 -15.38 1.54 17.67
C PRO A 432 -14.18 2.47 17.40
N ASP A 433 -14.34 3.78 17.53
CA ASP A 433 -13.27 4.78 17.41
C ASP A 433 -12.54 5.06 18.74
N GLY A 434 -12.91 4.33 19.81
CA GLY A 434 -12.35 4.52 21.16
C GLY A 434 -12.97 5.66 21.95
N SER A 435 -14.00 6.33 21.42
CA SER A 435 -14.74 7.35 22.16
C SER A 435 -15.75 6.73 23.15
N PRO A 436 -16.19 7.49 24.17
CA PRO A 436 -17.34 7.12 25.00
C PRO A 436 -18.59 6.85 24.15
N GLY A 437 -19.18 5.68 24.32
CA GLY A 437 -20.40 5.30 23.62
C GLY A 437 -21.65 5.90 24.27
N VAL A 438 -22.81 5.77 23.61
CA VAL A 438 -24.08 6.36 24.07
C VAL A 438 -24.57 5.86 25.44
N GLY A 439 -24.09 4.71 25.88
CA GLY A 439 -24.37 4.17 27.21
C GLY A 439 -23.41 4.67 28.30
N TRP A 440 -22.33 5.37 27.93
CA TRP A 440 -21.38 5.95 28.87
C TRP A 440 -21.96 7.21 29.51
N LYS A 441 -21.85 7.34 30.83
CA LYS A 441 -22.29 8.55 31.54
C LYS A 441 -21.12 9.50 31.74
N ASP A 442 -21.29 10.76 31.37
CA ASP A 442 -20.27 11.81 31.57
C ASP A 442 -19.77 11.91 33.02
N SER A 443 -20.62 11.59 33.99
CA SER A 443 -20.27 11.57 35.41
C SER A 443 -19.32 10.44 35.83
N TRP A 444 -19.06 9.46 34.95
CA TRP A 444 -18.14 8.34 35.21
C TRP A 444 -16.68 8.64 34.86
N GLY A 445 -16.40 9.78 34.21
CA GLY A 445 -15.07 10.15 33.76
C GLY A 445 -14.77 9.65 32.35
N THR A 446 -13.48 9.48 32.01
CA THR A 446 -13.05 8.93 30.72
C THR A 446 -13.00 7.40 30.75
N ILE A 447 -13.08 6.73 29.60
CA ILE A 447 -12.90 5.26 29.53
C ILE A 447 -11.53 4.85 30.14
N ALA A 448 -10.48 5.65 29.90
CA ALA A 448 -9.16 5.44 30.48
C ALA A 448 -9.14 5.48 32.01
N SER A 449 -10.06 6.20 32.65
CA SER A 449 -10.15 6.25 34.13
C SER A 449 -10.59 4.93 34.76
N ARG A 450 -11.12 4.01 33.96
CA ARG A 450 -11.51 2.65 34.39
C ARG A 450 -10.48 1.59 34.04
N ALA A 451 -9.34 1.98 33.48
CA ALA A 451 -8.27 1.06 33.11
C ALA A 451 -7.83 0.18 34.30
N SER A 452 -7.63 -1.11 34.03
CA SER A 452 -7.06 -2.06 34.99
C SER A 452 -5.62 -2.34 34.61
N ASN A 453 -4.70 -2.21 35.56
CA ASN A 453 -3.25 -2.29 35.32
C ASN A 453 -2.75 -1.34 34.20
N GLY A 454 -3.42 -0.20 34.01
CA GLY A 454 -3.08 0.78 32.98
C GLY A 454 -3.53 0.43 31.57
N ILE A 455 -4.32 -0.64 31.39
CA ILE A 455 -4.92 -1.03 30.11
C ILE A 455 -6.40 -0.63 30.13
N ALA A 456 -6.81 0.26 29.24
CA ALA A 456 -8.20 0.70 29.10
C ALA A 456 -8.99 -0.19 28.13
N ALA A 457 -10.32 -0.06 28.10
CA ALA A 457 -11.16 -0.79 27.14
C ALA A 457 -10.75 -0.49 25.69
N THR A 458 -10.25 0.71 25.41
CA THR A 458 -9.74 1.12 24.09
C THR A 458 -8.47 0.39 23.65
N GLU A 459 -7.79 -0.30 24.57
CA GLU A 459 -6.56 -1.05 24.32
C GLU A 459 -6.77 -2.55 24.48
N ALA A 460 -7.84 -2.95 25.17
CA ALA A 460 -8.21 -4.33 25.42
C ALA A 460 -9.33 -4.85 24.52
N CYS A 461 -10.22 -3.98 24.04
CA CYS A 461 -11.47 -4.35 23.40
C CYS A 461 -11.62 -3.76 21.99
N CYS A 462 -11.82 -4.61 21.01
CA CYS A 462 -11.94 -4.27 19.60
C CYS A 462 -13.16 -3.42 19.30
N GLY A 463 -14.30 -3.72 19.94
CA GLY A 463 -15.49 -2.88 19.85
C GLY A 463 -15.33 -1.49 20.49
N CYS A 464 -14.22 -1.27 21.21
CA CYS A 464 -13.84 0.01 21.79
C CYS A 464 -12.61 0.63 21.10
N GLY A 465 -12.27 0.20 19.89
CA GLY A 465 -11.16 0.81 19.13
C GLY A 465 -9.78 0.23 19.41
N LYS A 466 -9.68 -0.93 20.07
CA LYS A 466 -8.45 -1.72 20.01
C LYS A 466 -8.17 -2.06 18.54
N VAL A 467 -6.91 -1.95 18.18
CA VAL A 467 -6.33 -2.51 16.96
C VAL A 467 -5.37 -3.61 17.37
N ASP A 468 -5.23 -4.67 16.57
CA ASP A 468 -4.29 -5.75 16.89
C ASP A 468 -2.84 -5.24 16.81
N ILE A 469 -2.18 -5.10 17.97
CA ILE A 469 -0.77 -4.67 18.11
C ILE A 469 0.18 -5.88 18.03
N THR A 470 -0.14 -6.93 17.26
CA THR A 470 0.84 -7.98 16.95
C THR A 470 1.98 -7.53 16.04
N VAL A 471 2.13 -6.22 15.77
CA VAL A 471 3.41 -5.63 15.34
C VAL A 471 3.89 -4.62 16.39
N VAL A 472 4.96 -5.02 17.08
CA VAL A 472 5.86 -4.21 17.93
C VAL A 472 5.46 -4.00 19.40
N ARG A 473 5.69 -5.03 20.24
CA ARG A 473 6.46 -4.76 21.47
C ARG A 473 7.95 -4.75 21.12
N ARG A 474 8.48 -3.59 20.74
CA ARG A 474 9.93 -3.36 20.72
C ARG A 474 10.39 -3.41 22.18
N SER A 475 11.42 -4.19 22.45
CA SER A 475 12.20 -4.05 23.68
C SER A 475 12.72 -2.61 23.70
N CYS A 476 12.32 -1.81 24.68
CA CYS A 476 12.93 -0.50 24.88
C CYS A 476 14.37 -0.73 25.35
N ALA A 477 15.32 -0.06 24.70
CA ALA A 477 16.71 0.01 25.13
C ALA A 477 17.04 1.47 25.37
N ASP A 478 17.61 1.75 26.55
CA ASP A 478 18.08 3.08 26.91
C ASP A 478 19.13 3.56 25.89
N ARG A 479 19.08 4.86 25.54
CA ARG A 479 20.19 5.48 24.80
C ARG A 479 21.36 5.71 25.78
N PRO A 480 22.49 5.00 25.66
CA PRO A 480 23.57 5.07 26.65
C PRO A 480 24.19 6.47 26.79
N ASP A 481 24.13 7.26 25.71
CA ASP A 481 24.70 8.60 25.63
C ASP A 481 23.70 9.71 25.94
N TRP A 482 22.42 9.39 26.18
CA TRP A 482 21.45 10.42 26.55
C TRP A 482 21.71 10.92 27.98
N ARG A 483 21.65 12.24 28.13
CA ARG A 483 21.79 12.98 29.38
C ARG A 483 20.83 14.17 29.34
N ASP A 484 20.20 14.48 30.46
CA ASP A 484 19.41 15.71 30.61
C ASP A 484 20.30 16.95 30.84
N SER A 485 19.67 18.11 31.01
CA SER A 485 20.35 19.39 31.27
C SER A 485 21.16 19.44 32.57
N ASP A 486 20.88 18.53 33.50
CA ASP A 486 21.61 18.34 34.76
C ASP A 486 22.61 17.15 34.70
N ASN A 487 22.81 16.58 33.50
CA ASN A 487 23.73 15.51 33.18
C ASN A 487 23.39 14.13 33.81
N PHE A 488 22.10 13.84 34.03
CA PHE A 488 21.60 12.52 34.44
C PHE A 488 21.21 11.66 33.23
N GLY A 489 21.61 10.39 33.25
CA GLY A 489 21.29 9.44 32.18
C GLY A 489 20.06 8.58 32.45
N CYS A 490 19.65 7.77 31.48
CA CYS A 490 18.49 6.87 31.61
C CYS A 490 18.60 5.93 32.84
N SER A 491 19.81 5.48 33.17
CA SER A 491 20.05 4.66 34.36
C SER A 491 19.79 5.39 35.69
N ASP A 492 19.95 6.71 35.72
CA ASP A 492 19.67 7.53 36.90
C ASP A 492 18.16 7.72 37.07
N TYR A 493 17.46 7.99 35.96
CA TYR A 493 16.00 8.08 35.93
C TYR A 493 15.32 6.77 36.35
N ALA A 494 15.83 5.64 35.87
CA ALA A 494 15.34 4.32 36.25
C ALA A 494 15.60 4.01 37.74
N ARG A 495 16.81 4.30 38.23
CA ARG A 495 17.22 4.03 39.62
C ARG A 495 16.50 4.89 40.64
N ALA A 496 16.21 6.15 40.30
CA ALA A 496 15.49 7.08 41.16
C ALA A 496 13.96 7.04 40.95
N ALA A 497 13.46 6.18 40.06
CA ALA A 497 12.05 6.07 39.70
C ALA A 497 11.44 7.41 39.28
N TRP A 498 12.17 8.20 38.48
CA TRP A 498 11.77 9.52 37.99
C TRP A 498 10.88 9.46 36.75
N CYS A 499 10.87 8.34 36.03
CA CYS A 499 9.99 8.09 34.91
C CYS A 499 9.28 6.72 35.01
N THR A 500 8.10 6.60 34.39
CA THR A 500 7.41 5.32 34.21
C THR A 500 7.89 4.61 32.94
N PRO A 501 7.70 3.29 32.82
CA PRO A 501 8.00 2.54 31.59
C PRO A 501 7.24 3.01 30.33
N THR A 502 6.22 3.85 30.49
CA THR A 502 5.39 4.42 29.42
C THR A 502 5.70 5.89 29.13
N GLY A 503 6.77 6.45 29.72
CA GLY A 503 7.20 7.83 29.48
C GLY A 503 6.50 8.90 30.34
N GLY A 504 5.82 8.50 31.40
CA GLY A 504 5.20 9.41 32.38
C GLY A 504 6.11 9.73 33.57
N LEU A 505 5.64 10.61 34.47
CA LEU A 505 6.34 10.95 35.72
C LEU A 505 6.33 9.77 36.70
N GLY A 506 7.51 9.36 37.14
CA GLY A 506 7.67 8.29 38.13
C GLY A 506 7.46 8.78 39.57
N ALA A 507 7.24 7.86 40.49
CA ALA A 507 6.90 8.16 41.88
C ALA A 507 8.01 8.90 42.67
N GLY A 508 9.25 8.90 42.17
CA GLY A 508 10.37 9.64 42.76
C GLY A 508 10.53 11.08 42.24
N TRP A 509 9.66 11.54 41.34
CA TRP A 509 9.76 12.84 40.70
C TRP A 509 8.94 13.91 41.43
N GLU A 510 9.60 14.97 41.90
CA GLU A 510 8.96 16.04 42.70
C GLU A 510 9.21 17.47 42.17
N TRP A 511 9.82 17.64 40.98
CA TRP A 511 10.36 18.93 40.52
C TRP A 511 9.64 19.61 39.34
N GLY A 512 8.37 19.24 39.09
CA GLY A 512 7.50 19.91 38.10
C GLY A 512 7.44 19.23 36.72
N PRO A 513 7.01 19.89 35.64
CA PRO A 513 6.89 19.28 34.31
C PRO A 513 8.23 18.87 33.69
N LEU A 514 8.30 17.68 33.08
CA LEU A 514 9.50 17.10 32.42
C LEU A 514 10.06 17.98 31.28
N GLU A 515 9.20 18.74 30.60
CA GLU A 515 9.54 19.67 29.50
C GLU A 515 10.52 20.79 29.90
N ASN A 516 10.72 21.02 31.20
CA ASN A 516 11.69 22.01 31.68
C ASN A 516 13.12 21.45 31.77
N TYR A 517 13.32 20.15 31.51
CA TYR A 517 14.57 19.42 31.71
C TYR A 517 15.04 18.63 30.48
N SER A 518 14.41 18.83 29.31
CA SER A 518 14.77 18.20 28.03
C SER A 518 15.94 18.87 27.31
#